data_AF-A0A3N1VPF2-F1
#
_entry.id   AF-A0A3N1VPF2-F1
#
_cell.length_a   1.000
_cell.length_b   1.000
_cell.length_c   1.000
_cell.angle_alpha   90.00
_cell.angle_beta   90.00
_cell.angle_gamma   90.00
#
_symmetry.space_group_name_H-M   'P 1'
#
loop_
_entity.id
_entity.type
_entity.pdbx_description
1 polymer ?
#
loop_
_entity_poly.entity_id
_entity_poly.type
_entity_poly.pdbx_seq_one_letter_code
_entity_poly.pdbx_strand_id
1 'polypeptide(L)'
;MNPSSSAPRQQSMPAGILVLMGSGEFSSGMVEVHKALLRSRGSNPFAVFIDTPAGFQQNVDEISRRAQVYFQTRVGHPLHVVSLKSRHALDTIQGRQALKRLEKADYMLMGPGSPTYVARQWIGTPVPDILRSRLESGAVVVAASAAAISFSWKTLPVYEIYKVGMDLHWADGLDLLGPYGLRLVIVPHWNNAEGGTHDTRFCYMGKERFQLLEAQLPDKALVVGLDEHTALTLDFTQETATVRGVGTVTLRQIKSGAAARSQDSPSAKESLSLPSKHGPDRSQEAGVFDRSSDREGEGAFQRVFASGHSFPLNLFWALANVMDVKTPKPHPGSIATDAPTPSQNDTGPSPSQEPGSLSAPEEFWKTLRRAEDLLQRGLEHRLPEDAARALLDLDRLLWQSSAGGAPFEDIYQGRKIFREWLVQVAQRLTLSFEEKRTVLDPLVDDLVHLRQQFREKRLWQAADALRSLLAARGVAIDDTPSGPRRRWVDMEG
;
A
#
# COMPACT_ATOMS: atom_id res chain seq x y z
N MET A 1 -18.30 -16.65 53.33
CA MET A 1 -17.63 -15.56 52.60
C MET A 1 -17.72 -15.90 51.12
N ASN A 2 -18.63 -15.24 50.39
CA ASN A 2 -18.77 -15.43 48.95
C ASN A 2 -17.62 -14.69 48.24
N PRO A 3 -16.93 -15.30 47.26
CA PRO A 3 -16.01 -14.56 46.41
C PRO A 3 -16.86 -13.67 45.49
N SER A 4 -16.69 -12.36 45.61
CA SER A 4 -17.33 -11.40 44.71
C SER A 4 -16.75 -11.60 43.30
N SER A 5 -17.54 -12.23 42.43
CA SER A 5 -17.40 -12.13 40.98
C SER A 5 -17.53 -10.66 40.59
N SER A 6 -16.41 -9.93 40.55
CA SER A 6 -16.36 -8.62 39.92
C SER A 6 -16.42 -8.85 38.40
N ALA A 7 -17.59 -8.61 37.81
CA ALA A 7 -17.68 -8.41 36.37
C ALA A 7 -16.65 -7.35 35.96
N PRO A 8 -15.93 -7.53 34.83
CA PRO A 8 -14.99 -6.52 34.36
C PRO A 8 -15.76 -5.20 34.18
N ARG A 9 -15.34 -4.15 34.89
CA ARG A 9 -15.85 -2.80 34.64
C ARG A 9 -15.55 -2.49 33.18
N GLN A 10 -16.57 -2.32 32.35
CA GLN A 10 -16.43 -1.75 31.02
C GLN A 10 -15.74 -0.40 31.20
N GLN A 11 -14.47 -0.31 30.81
CA GLN A 11 -13.72 0.95 30.83
C GLN A 11 -14.40 1.89 29.84
N SER A 12 -14.52 3.17 30.21
CA SER A 12 -14.99 4.21 29.29
C SER A 12 -14.11 4.22 28.04
N MET A 13 -14.71 4.48 26.89
CA MET A 13 -13.98 4.63 25.64
C MET A 13 -12.84 5.67 25.78
N PRO A 14 -11.66 5.43 25.17
CA PRO A 14 -10.57 6.39 25.25
C PRO A 14 -10.93 7.70 24.54
N ALA A 15 -10.27 8.81 24.88
CA ALA A 15 -10.51 10.10 24.21
C ALA A 15 -9.64 10.33 22.95
N GLY A 16 -8.70 9.44 22.69
CA GLY A 16 -7.71 9.56 21.62
C GLY A 16 -8.16 9.06 20.27
N ILE A 17 -7.19 8.89 19.39
CA ILE A 17 -7.40 8.39 18.03
C ILE A 17 -6.45 7.22 17.78
N LEU A 18 -7.00 6.07 17.39
CA LEU A 18 -6.21 4.93 16.92
C LEU A 18 -6.23 4.90 15.38
N VAL A 19 -5.08 4.85 14.75
CA VAL A 19 -4.94 4.77 13.30
C VAL A 19 -4.24 3.48 12.93
N LEU A 20 -4.87 2.69 12.07
CA LEU A 20 -4.34 1.43 11.55
C LEU A 20 -4.05 1.60 10.06
N MET A 21 -2.80 1.36 9.65
CA MET A 21 -2.38 1.49 8.25
C MET A 21 -1.99 0.13 7.66
N GLY A 22 -2.54 -0.19 6.49
CA GLY A 22 -2.23 -1.43 5.78
C GLY A 22 -0.78 -1.46 5.26
N SER A 23 -0.31 -0.36 4.69
CA SER A 23 1.09 -0.14 4.33
C SER A 23 1.31 1.32 3.95
N GLY A 24 2.55 1.70 3.61
CA GLY A 24 2.84 2.98 2.97
C GLY A 24 2.69 4.18 3.90
N GLU A 25 2.95 3.98 5.19
CA GLU A 25 2.95 5.00 6.24
C GLU A 25 3.89 6.18 5.94
N PHE A 26 4.91 5.98 5.09
CA PHE A 26 5.80 7.04 4.60
C PHE A 26 5.60 7.37 3.11
N SER A 27 4.45 7.02 2.54
CA SER A 27 4.12 7.34 1.15
C SER A 27 3.63 8.79 0.99
N SER A 28 3.60 9.30 -0.25
CA SER A 28 3.02 10.62 -0.54
C SER A 28 1.54 10.70 -0.17
N GLY A 29 0.78 9.61 -0.34
CA GLY A 29 -0.65 9.54 -0.04
C GLY A 29 -0.99 9.67 1.44
N MET A 30 -0.03 9.44 2.35
CA MET A 30 -0.25 9.53 3.80
C MET A 30 0.13 10.88 4.40
N VAL A 31 0.77 11.78 3.64
CA VAL A 31 1.25 13.08 4.15
C VAL A 31 0.11 13.89 4.78
N GLU A 32 -1.01 14.03 4.08
CA GLU A 32 -2.14 14.82 4.59
C GLU A 32 -2.88 14.13 5.74
N VAL A 33 -2.85 12.79 5.80
CA VAL A 33 -3.37 12.04 6.95
C VAL A 33 -2.54 12.37 8.20
N HIS A 34 -1.21 12.31 8.11
CA HIS A 34 -0.33 12.69 9.22
C HIS A 34 -0.53 14.14 9.67
N LYS A 35 -0.60 15.10 8.72
CA LYS A 35 -0.82 16.51 9.03
C LYS A 35 -2.15 16.74 9.75
N ALA A 36 -3.23 16.11 9.28
CA ALA A 36 -4.55 16.24 9.91
C ALA A 36 -4.54 15.71 11.35
N LEU A 37 -3.92 14.55 11.58
CA LEU A 37 -3.80 13.94 12.91
C LEU A 37 -2.99 14.82 13.86
N LEU A 38 -1.85 15.36 13.42
CA LEU A 38 -1.02 16.26 14.22
C LEU A 38 -1.77 17.55 14.59
N ARG A 39 -2.44 18.19 13.62
CA ARG A 39 -3.25 19.40 13.86
C ARG A 39 -4.34 19.18 14.90
N SER A 40 -4.90 17.97 14.96
CA SER A 40 -5.92 17.63 15.96
C SER A 40 -5.40 17.66 17.40
N ARG A 41 -4.07 17.62 17.61
CA ARG A 41 -3.42 17.60 18.93
C ARG A 41 -2.86 18.95 19.38
N GLY A 42 -3.22 20.03 18.68
CA GLY A 42 -2.82 21.39 19.03
C GLY A 42 -1.68 21.93 18.17
N SER A 43 -1.08 23.04 18.62
CA SER A 43 -0.13 23.83 17.81
C SER A 43 1.26 23.22 17.67
N ASN A 44 1.69 22.40 18.64
CA ASN A 44 3.03 21.77 18.61
C ASN A 44 3.04 20.42 19.37
N PRO A 45 2.34 19.39 18.86
CA PRO A 45 2.26 18.09 19.53
C PRO A 45 3.62 17.39 19.61
N PHE A 46 3.90 16.72 20.72
CA PHE A 46 5.13 15.93 20.83
C PHE A 46 4.99 14.60 20.08
N ALA A 47 5.56 14.54 18.87
CA ALA A 47 5.47 13.40 17.98
C ALA A 47 6.69 12.47 18.10
N VAL A 48 6.44 11.16 18.23
CA VAL A 48 7.47 10.14 18.37
C VAL A 48 7.32 8.99 17.37
N PHE A 49 8.45 8.42 16.96
CA PHE A 49 8.58 7.16 16.25
C PHE A 49 9.18 6.10 17.18
N ILE A 50 8.53 4.94 17.28
CA ILE A 50 9.00 3.83 18.11
C ILE A 50 9.64 2.78 17.21
N ASP A 51 10.92 2.47 17.44
CA ASP A 51 11.73 1.65 16.55
C ASP A 51 11.68 0.14 16.84
N THR A 52 11.00 -0.28 17.92
CA THR A 52 10.92 -1.69 18.33
C THR A 52 10.46 -2.64 17.21
N PRO A 53 9.46 -2.33 16.36
CA PRO A 53 9.03 -3.26 15.32
C PRO A 53 10.18 -3.75 14.43
N ALA A 54 11.13 -2.88 14.12
CA ALA A 54 12.34 -3.19 13.36
C ALA A 54 13.58 -3.40 14.23
N GLY A 55 13.45 -3.51 15.56
CA GLY A 55 14.56 -3.55 16.51
C GLY A 55 15.54 -4.73 16.34
N PHE A 56 15.12 -5.78 15.62
CA PHE A 56 15.98 -6.90 15.25
C PHE A 56 16.81 -6.66 13.97
N GLN A 57 16.48 -5.62 13.19
CA GLN A 57 17.14 -5.34 11.92
C GLN A 57 18.44 -4.56 12.14
N GLN A 58 19.47 -4.90 11.38
CA GLN A 58 20.77 -4.21 11.46
C GLN A 58 20.69 -2.73 11.06
N ASN A 59 19.73 -2.36 10.22
CA ASN A 59 19.52 -0.99 9.72
C ASN A 59 18.41 -0.22 10.45
N VAL A 60 18.01 -0.61 11.67
CA VAL A 60 16.93 0.04 12.44
C VAL A 60 17.14 1.56 12.65
N ASP A 61 18.39 1.99 12.81
CA ASP A 61 18.71 3.41 12.95
C ASP A 61 18.49 4.19 11.64
N GLU A 62 18.70 3.54 10.50
CA GLU A 62 18.40 4.12 9.19
C GLU A 62 16.88 4.22 8.97
N ILE A 63 16.11 3.18 9.35
CA ILE A 63 14.64 3.20 9.29
C ILE A 63 14.10 4.37 10.12
N SER A 64 14.60 4.51 11.35
CA SER A 64 14.26 5.63 12.23
C SER A 64 14.62 6.98 11.59
N ARG A 65 15.82 7.13 11.05
CA ARG A 65 16.26 8.37 10.37
C ARG A 65 15.37 8.69 9.18
N ARG A 66 14.98 7.70 8.36
CA ARG A 66 14.08 7.89 7.22
C ARG A 66 12.71 8.39 7.65
N ALA A 67 12.16 7.87 8.74
CA ALA A 67 10.91 8.36 9.32
C ALA A 67 11.03 9.84 9.73
N GLN A 68 12.12 10.21 10.40
CA GLN A 68 12.38 11.60 10.79
C GLN A 68 12.50 12.53 9.58
N VAL A 69 13.27 12.14 8.56
CA VAL A 69 13.43 12.91 7.32
C VAL A 69 12.09 13.09 6.61
N TYR A 70 11.28 12.04 6.50
CA TYR A 70 9.95 12.12 5.91
C TYR A 70 9.05 13.12 6.66
N PHE A 71 9.02 13.04 7.99
CA PHE A 71 8.22 13.95 8.82
C PHE A 71 8.71 15.41 8.71
N GLN A 72 10.01 15.63 8.76
CA GLN A 72 10.61 16.96 8.63
C GLN A 72 10.35 17.58 7.25
N THR A 73 10.52 16.81 6.17
CA THR A 73 10.53 17.33 4.79
C THR A 73 9.16 17.30 4.10
N ARG A 74 8.30 16.33 4.43
CA ARG A 74 7.01 16.11 3.76
C ARG A 74 5.82 16.51 4.62
N VAL A 75 5.83 16.08 5.89
CA VAL A 75 4.76 16.40 6.85
C VAL A 75 4.93 17.83 7.38
N GLY A 76 6.18 18.31 7.50
CA GLY A 76 6.51 19.62 8.04
C GLY A 76 6.44 19.68 9.57
N HIS A 77 6.73 18.56 10.24
CA HIS A 77 6.68 18.44 11.69
C HIS A 77 7.87 17.59 12.20
N PRO A 78 8.55 17.96 13.30
CA PRO A 78 9.61 17.12 13.86
C PRO A 78 9.06 15.78 14.37
N LEU A 79 9.87 14.72 14.23
CA LEU A 79 9.57 13.39 14.77
C LEU A 79 10.76 12.92 15.60
N HIS A 80 10.53 12.60 16.87
CA HIS A 80 11.57 12.15 17.79
C HIS A 80 11.61 10.62 17.87
N VAL A 81 12.79 10.02 17.96
CA VAL A 81 12.91 8.56 18.08
C VAL A 81 12.83 8.15 19.55
N VAL A 82 11.91 7.24 19.86
CA VAL A 82 11.87 6.49 21.11
C VAL A 82 12.51 5.13 20.82
N SER A 83 13.81 5.03 21.16
CA SER A 83 14.56 3.82 20.88
C SER A 83 14.38 2.77 21.97
N LEU A 84 13.61 1.72 21.65
CA LEU A 84 13.28 0.59 22.51
C LEU A 84 13.43 -0.70 21.70
N LYS A 85 14.57 -0.87 21.04
CA LYS A 85 14.85 -1.96 20.08
C LYS A 85 14.61 -3.38 20.64
N SER A 86 14.73 -3.57 21.95
CA SER A 86 14.42 -4.82 22.63
C SER A 86 13.98 -4.57 24.07
N ARG A 87 13.39 -5.57 24.73
CA ARG A 87 13.00 -5.50 26.13
C ARG A 87 14.17 -5.23 27.07
N HIS A 88 15.36 -5.74 26.73
CA HIS A 88 16.59 -5.48 27.49
C HIS A 88 17.01 -4.00 27.46
N ALA A 89 16.56 -3.24 26.45
CA ALA A 89 16.81 -1.81 26.42
C ALA A 89 16.17 -1.10 27.62
N LEU A 90 15.06 -1.62 28.18
CA LEU A 90 14.36 -1.03 29.32
C LEU A 90 15.21 -1.01 30.61
N ASP A 91 16.20 -1.89 30.73
CA ASP A 91 17.09 -1.96 31.88
C ASP A 91 18.15 -0.84 31.88
N THR A 92 18.36 -0.22 30.71
CA THR A 92 19.34 0.85 30.51
C THR A 92 18.79 2.22 30.91
N ILE A 93 19.68 3.17 31.21
CA ILE A 93 19.30 4.57 31.48
C ILE A 93 18.61 5.17 30.24
N GLN A 94 19.14 4.87 29.06
CA GLN A 94 18.64 5.35 27.77
C GLN A 94 17.22 4.84 27.50
N GLY A 95 16.95 3.55 27.74
CA GLY A 95 15.62 2.98 27.59
C GLY A 95 14.62 3.53 28.61
N ARG A 96 15.02 3.73 29.87
CA ARG A 96 14.18 4.43 30.86
C ARG A 96 13.85 5.87 30.45
N GLN A 97 14.79 6.58 29.85
CA GLN A 97 14.53 7.91 29.28
C GLN A 97 13.62 7.84 28.05
N ALA A 98 13.77 6.83 27.19
CA ALA A 98 12.90 6.61 26.05
C ALA A 98 11.45 6.34 26.50
N LEU A 99 11.25 5.55 27.56
CA LEU A 99 9.94 5.31 28.16
C LEU A 99 9.29 6.60 28.67
N LYS A 100 10.05 7.45 29.38
CA LYS A 100 9.57 8.77 29.82
C LYS A 100 9.21 9.71 28.69
N ARG A 101 9.84 9.57 27.52
CA ARG A 101 9.45 10.33 26.31
C ARG A 101 8.14 9.78 25.75
N LEU A 102 7.98 8.46 25.72
CA LEU A 102 6.77 7.80 25.27
C LEU A 102 5.54 8.22 26.09
N GLU A 103 5.68 8.32 27.42
CA GLU A 103 4.64 8.78 28.36
C GLU A 103 4.15 10.21 28.11
N LYS A 104 4.92 11.01 27.35
CA LYS A 104 4.60 12.41 27.05
C LYS A 104 4.16 12.62 25.60
N ALA A 105 4.14 11.56 24.79
CA ALA A 105 3.86 11.67 23.37
C ALA A 105 2.38 11.98 23.09
N ASP A 106 2.13 12.96 22.23
CA ASP A 106 0.80 13.31 21.75
C ASP A 106 0.48 12.61 20.42
N TYR A 107 1.53 12.18 19.71
CA TYR A 107 1.45 11.45 18.46
C TYR A 107 2.51 10.34 18.45
N MET A 108 2.11 9.10 18.23
CA MET A 108 2.98 7.92 18.34
C MET A 108 2.87 7.09 17.06
N LEU A 109 3.94 7.01 16.26
CA LEU A 109 3.97 6.21 15.04
C LEU A 109 4.86 4.98 15.22
N MET A 110 4.32 3.82 14.83
CA MET A 110 5.03 2.54 14.80
C MET A 110 4.93 1.97 13.39
N GLY A 111 6.08 1.72 12.80
CA GLY A 111 6.22 1.36 11.39
C GLY A 111 6.50 -0.13 11.15
N PRO A 112 7.25 -0.45 10.09
CA PRO A 112 7.40 -1.80 9.57
C PRO A 112 8.31 -2.62 10.46
N GLY A 113 8.22 -3.94 10.35
CA GLY A 113 8.97 -4.84 11.22
C GLY A 113 8.39 -6.23 11.32
N SER A 114 8.55 -6.85 12.48
CA SER A 114 8.01 -8.18 12.78
C SER A 114 6.91 -8.07 13.85
N PRO A 115 5.68 -8.56 13.58
CA PRO A 115 4.59 -8.55 14.56
C PRO A 115 4.93 -9.32 15.84
N THR A 116 5.49 -10.53 15.69
CA THR A 116 5.87 -11.41 16.79
C THR A 116 7.05 -10.86 17.59
N TYR A 117 7.97 -10.15 16.92
CA TYR A 117 9.01 -9.42 17.61
C TYR A 117 8.42 -8.34 18.51
N VAL A 118 7.49 -7.51 18.03
CA VAL A 118 6.80 -6.51 18.87
C VAL A 118 6.14 -7.16 20.07
N ALA A 119 5.32 -8.19 19.85
CA ALA A 119 4.64 -8.91 20.93
C ALA A 119 5.64 -9.42 21.99
N ARG A 120 6.71 -10.09 21.56
CA ARG A 120 7.74 -10.61 22.48
C ARG A 120 8.50 -9.52 23.24
N GLN A 121 8.73 -8.35 22.63
CA GLN A 121 9.45 -7.26 23.28
C GLN A 121 8.56 -6.44 24.23
N TRP A 122 7.26 -6.34 23.98
CA TRP A 122 6.39 -5.44 24.74
C TRP A 122 5.42 -6.13 25.71
N ILE A 123 4.98 -7.36 25.44
CA ILE A 123 4.12 -8.10 26.37
C ILE A 123 4.86 -8.31 27.69
N GLY A 124 4.20 -7.97 28.79
CA GLY A 124 4.79 -8.00 30.13
C GLY A 124 5.78 -6.86 30.40
N THR A 125 5.75 -5.79 29.62
CA THR A 125 6.49 -4.54 29.88
C THR A 125 5.52 -3.37 30.05
N PRO A 126 5.95 -2.19 30.53
CA PRO A 126 5.07 -1.01 30.64
C PRO A 126 4.59 -0.42 29.31
N VAL A 127 5.16 -0.82 28.16
CA VAL A 127 4.89 -0.17 26.87
C VAL A 127 3.40 -0.23 26.45
N PRO A 128 2.70 -1.39 26.51
CA PRO A 128 1.29 -1.46 26.15
C PRO A 128 0.39 -0.62 27.05
N ASP A 129 0.68 -0.56 28.35
CA ASP A 129 -0.07 0.25 29.31
C ASP A 129 0.12 1.75 29.04
N ILE A 130 1.34 2.16 28.66
CA ILE A 130 1.60 3.55 28.24
C ILE A 130 0.83 3.86 26.97
N LEU A 131 0.84 3.00 25.95
CA LEU A 131 0.08 3.21 24.71
C LEU A 131 -1.42 3.39 25.00
N ARG A 132 -1.99 2.55 25.86
CA ARG A 132 -3.38 2.64 26.31
C ARG A 132 -3.65 3.94 27.06
N SER A 133 -2.83 4.26 28.04
CA SER A 133 -2.97 5.48 28.85
C SER A 133 -2.86 6.75 28.01
N ARG A 134 -1.96 6.77 27.01
CA ARG A 134 -1.86 7.87 26.05
C ARG A 134 -3.10 7.97 25.17
N LEU A 135 -3.61 6.86 24.66
CA LEU A 135 -4.86 6.83 23.91
C LEU A 135 -6.04 7.33 24.76
N GLU A 136 -6.14 6.92 26.03
CA GLU A 136 -7.16 7.40 26.98
C GLU A 136 -7.05 8.90 27.24
N SER A 137 -5.81 9.41 27.33
CA SER A 137 -5.50 10.83 27.55
C SER A 137 -5.64 11.69 26.29
N GLY A 138 -6.11 11.13 25.17
CA GLY A 138 -6.33 11.87 23.93
C GLY A 138 -5.17 11.88 22.94
N ALA A 139 -4.14 11.04 23.09
CA ALA A 139 -3.07 10.96 22.10
C ALA A 139 -3.54 10.28 20.80
N VAL A 140 -2.77 10.50 19.72
CA VAL A 140 -2.89 9.75 18.47
C VAL A 140 -1.90 8.60 18.49
N VAL A 141 -2.39 7.38 18.30
CA VAL A 141 -1.57 6.17 18.19
C VAL A 141 -1.72 5.62 16.77
N VAL A 142 -0.62 5.55 16.02
CA VAL A 142 -0.61 5.10 14.62
C VAL A 142 0.23 3.84 14.49
N ALA A 143 -0.42 2.74 14.11
CA ALA A 143 0.21 1.45 13.90
C ALA A 143 0.11 1.06 12.42
N ALA A 144 1.26 0.83 11.78
CA ALA A 144 1.35 0.43 10.38
C ALA A 144 1.91 -0.99 10.26
N SER A 145 1.41 -1.76 9.29
CA SER A 145 1.94 -3.08 8.92
C SER A 145 2.16 -3.97 10.17
N ALA A 146 3.40 -4.33 10.48
CA ALA A 146 3.73 -5.19 11.61
C ALA A 146 3.20 -4.72 12.97
N ALA A 147 3.26 -3.41 13.24
CA ALA A 147 2.72 -2.85 14.47
C ALA A 147 1.19 -3.02 14.53
N ALA A 148 0.49 -2.82 13.41
CA ALA A 148 -0.97 -2.99 13.35
C ALA A 148 -1.37 -4.43 13.69
N ILE A 149 -0.64 -5.43 13.17
CA ILE A 149 -0.86 -6.85 13.49
C ILE A 149 -0.64 -7.11 14.98
N SER A 150 0.42 -6.54 15.57
CA SER A 150 0.75 -6.72 16.98
C SER A 150 -0.30 -6.14 17.93
N PHE A 151 -1.06 -5.12 17.51
CA PHE A 151 -2.10 -4.48 18.33
C PHE A 151 -3.37 -5.33 18.49
N SER A 152 -3.51 -6.35 17.66
CA SER A 152 -4.58 -7.33 17.70
C SER A 152 -4.66 -8.05 19.04
N TRP A 153 -5.80 -8.67 19.30
CA TRP A 153 -5.93 -9.70 20.35
C TRP A 153 -5.07 -10.93 20.03
N LYS A 154 -5.07 -11.35 18.75
CA LYS A 154 -4.22 -12.41 18.21
C LYS A 154 -3.36 -11.88 17.06
N THR A 155 -2.07 -12.09 17.16
CA THR A 155 -1.05 -11.60 16.22
C THR A 155 -0.67 -12.68 15.22
N LEU A 156 -0.61 -12.31 13.94
CA LEU A 156 -0.20 -13.21 12.85
C LEU A 156 1.35 -13.32 12.80
N PRO A 157 1.93 -14.53 12.95
CA PRO A 157 3.37 -14.79 12.79
C PRO A 157 3.80 -14.80 11.32
N VAL A 158 3.82 -13.63 10.68
CA VAL A 158 4.01 -13.51 9.23
C VAL A 158 5.33 -14.13 8.76
N TYR A 159 6.47 -13.78 9.37
CA TYR A 159 7.77 -14.28 8.90
C TYR A 159 7.96 -15.76 9.25
N GLU A 160 7.51 -16.16 10.43
CA GLU A 160 7.53 -17.53 10.90
C GLU A 160 6.75 -18.47 9.96
N ILE A 161 5.54 -18.08 9.57
CA ILE A 161 4.71 -18.88 8.67
C ILE A 161 5.18 -18.75 7.22
N TYR A 162 5.32 -17.52 6.71
CA TYR A 162 5.56 -17.29 5.27
C TYR A 162 7.00 -17.53 4.84
N LYS A 163 7.99 -17.20 5.68
CA LYS A 163 9.41 -17.28 5.32
C LYS A 163 10.10 -18.51 5.91
N VAL A 164 9.82 -18.85 7.16
CA VAL A 164 10.43 -20.02 7.83
C VAL A 164 9.68 -21.31 7.50
N GLY A 165 8.38 -21.24 7.24
CA GLY A 165 7.55 -22.40 6.91
C GLY A 165 6.98 -23.13 8.15
N MET A 166 6.78 -22.41 9.25
CA MET A 166 6.09 -22.95 10.44
C MET A 166 4.61 -23.20 10.16
N ASP A 167 4.01 -24.12 10.94
CA ASP A 167 2.58 -24.42 10.89
C ASP A 167 1.71 -23.17 11.16
N LEU A 168 0.49 -23.18 10.62
CA LEU A 168 -0.46 -22.09 10.80
C LEU A 168 -0.91 -21.97 12.26
N HIS A 169 -0.59 -20.84 12.89
CA HIS A 169 -0.97 -20.57 14.27
C HIS A 169 -1.12 -19.06 14.51
N TRP A 170 -1.83 -18.72 15.58
CA TRP A 170 -1.91 -17.37 16.12
C TRP A 170 -1.02 -17.21 17.34
N ALA A 171 -0.23 -16.14 17.39
CA ALA A 171 0.46 -15.71 18.60
C ALA A 171 -0.42 -14.76 19.44
N ASP A 172 -0.06 -14.55 20.70
CA ASP A 172 -0.69 -13.50 21.52
C ASP A 172 -0.29 -12.13 21.00
N GLY A 173 -1.28 -11.25 20.85
CA GLY A 173 -1.07 -9.84 20.57
C GLY A 173 -1.18 -8.97 21.81
N LEU A 174 -1.01 -7.67 21.63
CA LEU A 174 -1.07 -6.68 22.71
C LEU A 174 -2.49 -6.46 23.23
N ASP A 175 -3.50 -6.87 22.45
CA ASP A 175 -4.92 -6.72 22.77
C ASP A 175 -5.27 -5.27 23.19
N LEU A 176 -4.85 -4.31 22.35
CA LEU A 176 -4.93 -2.89 22.72
C LEU A 176 -6.39 -2.45 22.97
N LEU A 177 -7.35 -2.99 22.21
CA LEU A 177 -8.78 -2.68 22.34
C LEU A 177 -9.59 -3.71 23.14
N GLY A 178 -8.99 -4.81 23.61
CA GLY A 178 -9.68 -5.83 24.40
C GLY A 178 -10.38 -5.30 25.66
N PRO A 179 -9.73 -4.43 26.46
CA PRO A 179 -10.38 -3.78 27.61
C PRO A 179 -11.57 -2.88 27.29
N TYR A 180 -11.74 -2.46 26.04
CA TYR A 180 -12.94 -1.75 25.55
C TYR A 180 -13.97 -2.70 24.91
N GLY A 181 -13.78 -4.01 25.06
CA GLY A 181 -14.71 -5.04 24.61
C GLY A 181 -14.57 -5.47 23.15
N LEU A 182 -13.45 -5.16 22.49
CA LEU A 182 -13.20 -5.53 21.09
C LEU A 182 -12.07 -6.56 20.97
N ARG A 183 -12.39 -7.76 20.48
CA ARG A 183 -11.41 -8.78 20.10
C ARG A 183 -11.08 -8.65 18.61
N LEU A 184 -10.17 -7.76 18.28
CA LEU A 184 -9.78 -7.50 16.90
C LEU A 184 -8.63 -8.40 16.45
N VAL A 185 -8.70 -8.87 15.21
CA VAL A 185 -7.58 -9.44 14.46
C VAL A 185 -7.31 -8.54 13.26
N ILE A 186 -6.23 -7.77 13.32
CA ILE A 186 -5.89 -6.74 12.34
C ILE A 186 -4.96 -7.34 11.30
N VAL A 187 -5.37 -7.30 10.04
CA VAL A 187 -4.68 -7.92 8.91
C VAL A 187 -4.38 -6.84 7.86
N PRO A 188 -3.22 -6.18 7.95
CA PRO A 188 -2.74 -5.27 6.92
C PRO A 188 -2.29 -6.05 5.67
N HIS A 189 -1.93 -5.34 4.60
CA HIS A 189 -1.55 -5.99 3.34
C HIS A 189 -2.65 -6.96 2.85
N TRP A 190 -3.92 -6.58 3.05
CA TRP A 190 -5.09 -7.43 2.79
C TRP A 190 -5.20 -7.83 1.31
N ASN A 191 -5.00 -6.87 0.42
CA ASN A 191 -4.96 -7.06 -1.03
C ASN A 191 -3.55 -7.27 -1.60
N ASN A 192 -2.56 -7.65 -0.77
CA ASN A 192 -1.19 -7.79 -1.22
C ASN A 192 -1.08 -8.71 -2.44
N ALA A 193 -0.29 -8.25 -3.40
CA ALA A 193 -0.10 -8.90 -4.70
C ALA A 193 1.38 -9.06 -5.06
N GLU A 194 2.28 -8.97 -4.05
CA GLU A 194 3.72 -9.08 -4.27
C GLU A 194 4.18 -10.50 -4.62
N GLY A 195 3.34 -11.52 -4.37
CA GLY A 195 3.65 -12.92 -4.68
C GLY A 195 3.89 -13.19 -6.15
N GLY A 196 3.32 -12.38 -7.06
CA GLY A 196 3.35 -12.64 -8.49
C GLY A 196 2.64 -13.97 -8.78
N THR A 197 3.40 -15.07 -8.80
CA THR A 197 2.97 -16.43 -9.17
C THR A 197 2.10 -17.15 -8.13
N HIS A 198 1.95 -16.60 -6.93
CA HIS A 198 1.16 -17.21 -5.86
C HIS A 198 0.39 -16.15 -5.07
N ASP A 199 -0.67 -16.59 -4.41
CA ASP A 199 -1.55 -15.73 -3.63
C ASP A 199 -0.87 -15.27 -2.33
N THR A 200 -0.64 -13.96 -2.22
CA THR A 200 -0.09 -13.32 -1.02
C THR A 200 -1.08 -12.37 -0.35
N ARG A 201 -2.37 -12.41 -0.73
CA ARG A 201 -3.42 -11.67 -0.04
C ARG A 201 -3.49 -12.07 1.44
N PHE A 202 -4.13 -11.24 2.24
CA PHE A 202 -4.27 -11.45 3.69
C PHE A 202 -2.91 -11.54 4.40
N CYS A 203 -2.04 -10.57 4.14
CA CYS A 203 -0.72 -10.46 4.77
C CYS A 203 0.20 -11.65 4.47
N TYR A 204 0.44 -11.93 3.19
CA TYR A 204 1.29 -13.02 2.69
C TYR A 204 0.80 -14.45 2.99
N MET A 205 -0.41 -14.61 3.51
CA MET A 205 -0.97 -15.95 3.79
C MET A 205 -1.60 -16.58 2.55
N GLY A 206 -2.15 -15.77 1.65
CA GLY A 206 -3.02 -16.26 0.58
C GLY A 206 -4.37 -16.74 1.12
N LYS A 207 -5.37 -16.87 0.25
CA LYS A 207 -6.75 -17.21 0.62
C LYS A 207 -6.84 -18.52 1.40
N GLU A 208 -6.19 -19.57 0.93
CA GLU A 208 -6.31 -20.92 1.51
C GLU A 208 -5.76 -21.00 2.95
N ARG A 209 -4.53 -20.50 3.18
CA ARG A 209 -3.95 -20.52 4.54
C ARG A 209 -4.69 -19.56 5.46
N PHE A 210 -5.13 -18.41 4.95
CA PHE A 210 -5.86 -17.45 5.76
C PHE A 210 -7.21 -17.99 6.22
N GLN A 211 -7.94 -18.72 5.37
CA GLN A 211 -9.20 -19.38 5.77
C GLN A 211 -8.98 -20.39 6.91
N LEU A 212 -7.88 -21.16 6.86
CA LEU A 212 -7.51 -22.09 7.93
C LEU A 212 -7.16 -21.35 9.23
N LEU A 213 -6.45 -20.22 9.14
CA LEU A 213 -6.17 -19.35 10.28
C LEU A 213 -7.46 -18.74 10.86
N GLU A 214 -8.35 -18.23 10.01
CA GLU A 214 -9.65 -17.68 10.42
C GLU A 214 -10.49 -18.71 11.18
N ALA A 215 -10.49 -19.97 10.74
CA ALA A 215 -11.20 -21.07 11.40
C ALA A 215 -10.65 -21.43 12.80
N GLN A 216 -9.43 -21.02 13.14
CA GLN A 216 -8.86 -21.19 14.49
C GLN A 216 -9.33 -20.11 15.48
N LEU A 217 -9.95 -19.03 15.00
CA LEU A 217 -10.42 -17.95 15.87
C LEU A 217 -11.78 -18.31 16.50
N PRO A 218 -11.98 -18.03 17.79
CA PRO A 218 -13.27 -18.28 18.41
C PRO A 218 -14.35 -17.31 17.93
N ASP A 219 -15.60 -17.67 18.21
CA ASP A 219 -16.74 -16.77 18.07
C ASP A 219 -16.47 -15.41 18.70
N LYS A 220 -16.96 -14.36 18.01
CA LYS A 220 -16.86 -12.94 18.40
C LYS A 220 -15.51 -12.27 18.10
N ALA A 221 -14.56 -12.96 17.49
CA ALA A 221 -13.41 -12.29 16.87
C ALA A 221 -13.87 -11.50 15.63
N LEU A 222 -13.38 -10.26 15.50
CA LEU A 222 -13.62 -9.42 14.34
C LEU A 222 -12.31 -9.24 13.57
N VAL A 223 -12.28 -9.71 12.33
CA VAL A 223 -11.15 -9.50 11.42
C VAL A 223 -11.28 -8.12 10.77
N VAL A 224 -10.21 -7.32 10.86
CA VAL A 224 -10.08 -6.00 10.25
C VAL A 224 -9.02 -6.08 9.16
N GLY A 225 -9.45 -6.26 7.92
CA GLY A 225 -8.60 -6.24 6.74
C GLY A 225 -8.29 -4.81 6.29
N LEU A 226 -7.01 -4.49 6.10
CA LEU A 226 -6.55 -3.19 5.61
C LEU A 226 -5.77 -3.39 4.32
N ASP A 227 -6.27 -2.84 3.21
CA ASP A 227 -5.53 -2.82 1.95
C ASP A 227 -4.24 -2.00 2.07
N GLU A 228 -3.29 -2.28 1.19
CA GLU A 228 -2.07 -1.50 1.07
C GLU A 228 -2.37 -0.01 0.79
N HIS A 229 -1.53 0.88 1.30
CA HIS A 229 -1.68 2.33 1.17
C HIS A 229 -3.07 2.85 1.63
N THR A 230 -3.64 2.22 2.65
CA THR A 230 -4.95 2.56 3.23
C THR A 230 -4.84 2.69 4.74
N ALA A 231 -5.49 3.72 5.29
CA ALA A 231 -5.54 4.03 6.70
C ALA A 231 -7.00 3.99 7.20
N LEU A 232 -7.21 3.30 8.32
CA LEU A 232 -8.42 3.32 9.11
C LEU A 232 -8.16 4.15 10.38
N THR A 233 -8.85 5.28 10.49
CA THR A 233 -8.83 6.13 11.68
C THR A 233 -10.04 5.81 12.54
N LEU A 234 -9.83 5.49 13.81
CA LEU A 234 -10.85 5.31 14.84
C LEU A 234 -10.78 6.51 15.79
N ASP A 235 -11.68 7.47 15.62
CA ASP A 235 -11.81 8.63 16.51
C ASP A 235 -12.86 8.33 17.57
N PHE A 236 -12.38 8.07 18.79
CA PHE A 236 -13.24 7.66 19.90
C PHE A 236 -13.99 8.82 20.54
N THR A 237 -13.51 10.06 20.39
CA THR A 237 -14.23 11.25 20.85
C THR A 237 -15.40 11.58 19.92
N GLN A 238 -15.18 11.47 18.60
CA GLN A 238 -16.21 11.70 17.58
C GLN A 238 -17.06 10.46 17.28
N GLU A 239 -16.80 9.35 17.96
CA GLU A 239 -17.44 8.05 17.74
C GLU A 239 -17.48 7.62 16.25
N THR A 240 -16.45 7.98 15.49
CA THR A 240 -16.42 7.83 14.03
C THR A 240 -15.17 7.08 13.56
N ALA A 241 -15.38 6.11 12.69
CA ALA A 241 -14.33 5.49 11.89
C ALA A 241 -14.26 6.13 10.50
N THR A 242 -13.06 6.36 9.98
CA THR A 242 -12.85 6.97 8.66
C THR A 242 -11.78 6.22 7.88
N VAL A 243 -12.04 5.97 6.60
CA VAL A 243 -11.09 5.36 5.67
C VAL A 243 -10.44 6.44 4.79
N ARG A 244 -9.12 6.36 4.63
CA ARG A 244 -8.30 7.22 3.77
C ARG A 244 -7.27 6.39 3.03
N GLY A 245 -6.79 6.87 1.89
CA GLY A 245 -5.81 6.17 1.05
C GLY A 245 -6.38 5.77 -0.31
N VAL A 246 -5.88 4.67 -0.88
CA VAL A 246 -6.26 4.23 -2.24
C VAL A 246 -7.05 2.93 -2.29
N GLY A 247 -7.06 2.15 -1.20
CA GLY A 247 -7.76 0.89 -1.11
C GLY A 247 -8.98 0.94 -0.18
N THR A 248 -9.27 -0.21 0.42
CA THR A 248 -10.46 -0.45 1.24
C THR A 248 -10.11 -1.01 2.62
N VAL A 249 -11.09 -0.94 3.52
CA VAL A 249 -11.09 -1.60 4.82
C VAL A 249 -12.20 -2.64 4.83
N THR A 250 -11.88 -3.87 5.21
CA THR A 250 -12.84 -4.96 5.36
C THR A 250 -13.06 -5.28 6.83
N LEU A 251 -14.30 -5.23 7.30
CA LEU A 251 -14.70 -5.76 8.61
C LEU A 251 -15.39 -7.10 8.37
N ARG A 252 -14.82 -8.19 8.91
CA ARG A 252 -15.34 -9.54 8.72
C ARG A 252 -15.56 -10.24 10.06
N GLN A 253 -16.81 -10.63 10.29
CA GLN A 253 -17.21 -11.40 11.46
C GLN A 253 -16.95 -12.89 11.23
N ILE A 254 -16.27 -13.52 12.19
CA ILE A 254 -16.13 -14.98 12.22
C ILE A 254 -17.40 -15.54 12.87
N LYS A 255 -18.13 -16.41 12.16
CA LYS A 255 -19.15 -17.28 12.77
C LYS A 255 -18.53 -18.66 12.96
N SER A 256 -18.53 -19.21 14.16
CA SER A 256 -18.40 -20.66 14.35
C SER A 256 -19.53 -21.33 13.59
N GLY A 257 -19.18 -22.28 12.74
CA GLY A 257 -20.11 -23.31 12.34
C GLY A 257 -19.71 -23.99 11.04
N ALA A 258 -18.83 -25.01 11.13
CA ALA A 258 -18.90 -26.25 10.32
C ALA A 258 -17.73 -27.24 10.53
N ALA A 259 -16.69 -26.96 11.32
CA ALA A 259 -15.50 -27.85 11.38
C ALA A 259 -15.52 -28.93 12.48
N ALA A 260 -16.70 -29.39 12.92
CA ALA A 260 -16.81 -30.51 13.86
C ALA A 260 -18.06 -31.36 13.59
N ARG A 261 -18.11 -32.03 12.43
CA ARG A 261 -18.90 -33.25 12.17
C ARG A 261 -18.67 -33.72 10.73
N SER A 262 -17.74 -34.65 10.53
CA SER A 262 -17.83 -35.77 9.59
C SER A 262 -16.51 -36.53 9.56
N GLN A 263 -16.29 -37.37 10.58
CA GLN A 263 -15.65 -38.65 10.33
C GLN A 263 -16.78 -39.66 10.18
N ASP A 264 -17.09 -40.03 8.94
CA ASP A 264 -17.55 -41.36 8.58
C ASP A 264 -17.41 -41.57 7.05
N SER A 265 -17.02 -42.80 6.71
CA SER A 265 -16.41 -43.26 5.45
C SER A 265 -17.42 -43.51 4.29
N PRO A 266 -16.96 -43.81 3.05
CA PRO A 266 -17.64 -43.44 1.80
C PRO A 266 -18.47 -44.56 1.15
N SER A 267 -19.46 -44.20 0.32
CA SER A 267 -19.96 -45.07 -0.77
C SER A 267 -20.75 -44.31 -1.86
N ALA A 268 -20.14 -44.24 -3.04
CA ALA A 268 -20.66 -44.54 -4.39
C ALA A 268 -21.97 -43.90 -4.92
N LYS A 269 -21.85 -43.11 -6.01
CA LYS A 269 -22.29 -43.36 -7.41
C LYS A 269 -22.76 -42.10 -8.16
N GLU A 270 -22.41 -42.11 -9.45
CA GLU A 270 -22.67 -41.14 -10.52
C GLU A 270 -24.14 -40.78 -10.71
N SER A 271 -24.41 -39.56 -11.18
CA SER A 271 -25.19 -39.36 -12.41
C SER A 271 -25.14 -37.92 -12.93
N LEU A 272 -24.90 -37.83 -14.23
CA LEU A 272 -24.94 -36.69 -15.14
C LEU A 272 -26.34 -36.03 -15.19
N SER A 273 -26.41 -34.69 -15.19
CA SER A 273 -27.49 -33.93 -15.87
C SER A 273 -27.20 -32.42 -15.93
N LEU A 274 -26.97 -31.90 -17.14
CA LEU A 274 -27.38 -30.55 -17.58
C LEU A 274 -28.91 -30.57 -17.86
N PRO A 275 -29.65 -29.45 -18.06
CA PRO A 275 -29.22 -28.06 -18.28
C PRO A 275 -30.07 -27.00 -17.51
N SER A 276 -29.68 -25.72 -17.57
CA SER A 276 -30.49 -24.67 -18.24
C SER A 276 -30.03 -23.25 -17.88
N LYS A 277 -30.07 -22.42 -18.91
CA LYS A 277 -29.73 -21.00 -18.96
C LYS A 277 -30.81 -20.20 -18.24
N HIS A 278 -30.44 -19.31 -17.31
CA HIS A 278 -31.20 -18.11 -16.97
C HIS A 278 -30.20 -16.99 -16.68
N GLY A 279 -30.30 -15.91 -17.45
CA GLY A 279 -29.92 -14.56 -17.04
C GLY A 279 -31.04 -13.63 -17.48
N PRO A 280 -30.88 -12.30 -17.37
CA PRO A 280 -30.13 -11.52 -16.39
C PRO A 280 -31.08 -10.50 -15.69
N ASP A 281 -30.65 -9.82 -14.63
CA ASP A 281 -30.89 -8.37 -14.53
C ASP A 281 -30.07 -7.72 -13.41
N ARG A 282 -29.43 -6.59 -13.73
CA ARG A 282 -28.75 -5.67 -12.82
C ARG A 282 -29.07 -4.27 -13.30
N SER A 283 -29.98 -3.60 -12.60
CA SER A 283 -30.07 -2.15 -12.54
C SER A 283 -29.15 -1.64 -11.42
N GLN A 284 -28.36 -0.62 -11.74
CA GLN A 284 -27.42 0.05 -10.84
C GLN A 284 -28.15 1.11 -10.03
N GLU A 285 -27.99 1.09 -8.71
CA GLU A 285 -28.10 2.25 -7.84
C GLU A 285 -26.91 2.27 -6.87
N ALA A 286 -26.29 3.44 -6.72
CA ALA A 286 -25.11 3.66 -5.90
C ALA A 286 -25.48 3.65 -4.41
N GLY A 287 -24.98 2.66 -3.68
CA GLY A 287 -25.23 2.51 -2.24
C GLY A 287 -24.17 1.67 -1.56
N VAL A 288 -24.13 1.72 -0.23
CA VAL A 288 -23.38 0.80 0.64
C VAL A 288 -23.59 -0.63 0.14
N PHE A 289 -22.53 -1.29 -0.37
CA PHE A 289 -22.65 -2.65 -0.89
C PHE A 289 -22.72 -3.66 0.27
N ASP A 290 -23.93 -4.06 0.63
CA ASP A 290 -24.17 -5.36 1.28
C ASP A 290 -24.11 -6.45 0.20
N ARG A 291 -22.92 -6.97 -0.07
CA ARG A 291 -22.77 -8.11 -1.00
C ARG A 291 -23.25 -9.38 -0.30
N SER A 292 -24.52 -9.74 -0.51
CA SER A 292 -25.04 -11.10 -0.29
C SER A 292 -24.89 -12.01 -1.53
N SER A 293 -24.15 -11.57 -2.57
CA SER A 293 -24.00 -12.29 -3.83
C SER A 293 -22.55 -12.61 -4.19
N ASP A 294 -21.81 -13.18 -3.25
CA ASP A 294 -20.72 -14.11 -3.54
C ASP A 294 -20.99 -15.31 -2.62
N ARG A 295 -21.49 -16.42 -3.17
CA ARG A 295 -21.59 -17.69 -2.44
C ARG A 295 -20.16 -18.22 -2.23
N GLU A 296 -19.41 -17.59 -1.34
CA GLU A 296 -18.07 -18.00 -0.93
C GLU A 296 -18.05 -18.19 0.59
N GLY A 297 -18.15 -19.45 1.03
CA GLY A 297 -18.09 -19.87 2.43
C GLY A 297 -19.38 -19.61 3.21
N GLU A 298 -20.15 -20.65 3.47
CA GLU A 298 -21.29 -20.60 4.40
C GLU A 298 -20.80 -20.10 5.78
N GLY A 299 -21.06 -18.84 6.14
CA GLY A 299 -20.95 -18.39 7.53
C GLY A 299 -20.59 -16.92 7.79
N ALA A 300 -19.63 -16.32 7.08
CA ALA A 300 -19.05 -15.03 7.51
C ALA A 300 -19.80 -13.80 6.97
N PHE A 301 -20.19 -12.87 7.86
CA PHE A 301 -20.72 -11.57 7.45
C PHE A 301 -19.55 -10.59 7.25
N GLN A 302 -19.45 -9.95 6.08
CA GLN A 302 -18.41 -8.95 5.80
C GLN A 302 -18.99 -7.60 5.35
N ARG A 303 -18.32 -6.51 5.74
CA ARG A 303 -18.57 -5.16 5.22
C ARG A 303 -17.27 -4.56 4.71
N VAL A 304 -17.35 -3.89 3.56
CA VAL A 304 -16.20 -3.26 2.91
C VAL A 304 -16.42 -1.75 2.82
N PHE A 305 -15.43 -0.97 3.23
CA PHE A 305 -15.45 0.48 3.25
C PHE A 305 -14.37 1.03 2.34
N ALA A 306 -14.77 1.82 1.34
CA ALA A 306 -13.84 2.46 0.41
C ALA A 306 -13.19 3.71 1.03
N SER A 307 -12.05 4.11 0.48
CA SER A 307 -11.43 5.39 0.81
C SER A 307 -12.42 6.56 0.69
N GLY A 308 -12.37 7.47 1.66
CA GLY A 308 -13.30 8.60 1.77
C GLY A 308 -14.47 8.33 2.73
N HIS A 309 -14.88 7.08 2.92
CA HIS A 309 -16.01 6.74 3.78
C HIS A 309 -15.75 7.03 5.25
N SER A 310 -16.80 7.48 5.93
CA SER A 310 -16.89 7.54 7.39
C SER A 310 -18.09 6.73 7.85
N PHE A 311 -17.97 6.03 8.98
CA PHE A 311 -19.04 5.22 9.55
C PHE A 311 -18.97 5.21 11.09
N PRO A 312 -20.09 4.96 11.80
CA PRO A 312 -20.11 4.97 13.26
C PRO A 312 -19.21 3.88 13.87
N LEU A 313 -18.49 4.23 14.94
CA LEU A 313 -17.63 3.30 15.66
C LEU A 313 -18.41 2.13 16.28
N ASN A 314 -19.64 2.37 16.74
CA ASN A 314 -20.49 1.34 17.34
C ASN A 314 -20.68 0.08 16.46
N LEU A 315 -20.43 0.18 15.15
CA LEU A 315 -20.44 -0.94 14.22
C LEU A 315 -19.44 -2.04 14.63
N PHE A 316 -18.27 -1.69 15.16
CA PHE A 316 -17.29 -2.69 15.62
C PHE A 316 -17.86 -3.55 16.75
N TRP A 317 -18.55 -2.93 17.72
CA TRP A 317 -19.20 -3.64 18.83
C TRP A 317 -20.42 -4.40 18.37
N ALA A 318 -21.22 -3.84 17.44
CA ALA A 318 -22.34 -4.56 16.87
C ALA A 318 -21.86 -5.86 16.20
N LEU A 319 -20.84 -5.78 15.34
CA LEU A 319 -20.29 -6.96 14.67
C LEU A 319 -19.61 -7.94 15.63
N ALA A 320 -19.00 -7.45 16.72
CA ALA A 320 -18.39 -8.30 17.74
C ALA A 320 -19.41 -8.98 18.67
N ASN A 321 -20.59 -8.36 18.91
CA ASN A 321 -21.56 -8.80 19.93
C ASN A 321 -22.88 -9.36 19.40
N VAL A 322 -23.10 -9.47 18.09
CA VAL A 322 -24.36 -10.05 17.58
C VAL A 322 -24.42 -11.56 17.85
N MET A 323 -24.98 -11.90 19.01
CA MET A 323 -26.19 -12.72 19.12
C MET A 323 -27.14 -12.08 20.15
N ASP A 324 -28.40 -11.93 19.74
CA ASP A 324 -29.62 -11.56 20.49
C ASP A 324 -29.94 -10.05 20.66
N VAL A 325 -30.40 -9.40 19.59
CA VAL A 325 -31.31 -8.23 19.71
C VAL A 325 -32.50 -8.44 18.76
N LYS A 326 -33.65 -8.80 19.33
CA LYS A 326 -34.96 -8.61 18.68
C LYS A 326 -35.19 -7.10 18.56
N THR A 327 -35.23 -6.59 17.34
CA THR A 327 -35.64 -5.21 17.06
C THR A 327 -37.13 -5.02 17.35
N PRO A 328 -37.56 -3.89 17.96
CA PRO A 328 -38.97 -3.52 18.00
C PRO A 328 -39.41 -3.05 16.61
N LYS A 329 -40.57 -3.54 16.15
CA LYS A 329 -41.22 -3.11 14.91
C LYS A 329 -41.67 -1.64 15.01
N PRO A 330 -41.51 -0.80 13.96
CA PRO A 330 -42.27 0.42 13.83
C PRO A 330 -43.69 0.13 13.29
N HIS A 331 -44.69 0.76 13.90
CA HIS A 331 -46.08 0.74 13.45
C HIS A 331 -46.29 1.62 12.19
N PRO A 332 -47.29 1.30 11.34
CA PRO A 332 -47.56 2.03 10.11
C PRO A 332 -48.47 3.25 10.36
N GLY A 333 -48.16 4.36 9.72
CA GLY A 333 -48.99 5.57 9.68
C GLY A 333 -48.94 6.21 8.29
N SER A 334 -50.05 6.06 7.58
CA SER A 334 -50.39 6.61 6.26
C SER A 334 -50.29 8.13 6.19
N ILE A 335 -50.00 8.69 5.01
CA ILE A 335 -50.88 9.63 4.28
C ILE A 335 -50.46 9.61 2.79
N ALA A 336 -51.47 9.40 1.95
CA ALA A 336 -51.41 9.50 0.48
C ALA A 336 -51.70 10.94 0.02
N THR A 337 -51.15 11.33 -1.13
CA THR A 337 -51.69 12.39 -1.99
C THR A 337 -51.36 12.13 -3.46
N ASP A 338 -52.32 12.49 -4.30
CA ASP A 338 -52.57 12.10 -5.69
C ASP A 338 -51.58 12.60 -6.78
N ALA A 339 -51.38 11.73 -7.80
CA ALA A 339 -51.40 11.91 -9.27
C ALA A 339 -50.68 13.10 -9.97
N PRO A 340 -50.45 13.09 -11.32
CA PRO A 340 -50.68 12.05 -12.34
C PRO A 340 -49.47 11.72 -13.25
N THR A 341 -49.58 10.59 -13.93
CA THR A 341 -48.72 10.12 -15.04
C THR A 341 -48.92 10.94 -16.33
N PRO A 342 -47.90 11.06 -17.18
CA PRO A 342 -48.10 11.04 -18.63
C PRO A 342 -47.33 9.90 -19.30
N SER A 343 -48.05 9.23 -20.18
CA SER A 343 -47.61 8.30 -21.23
C SER A 343 -46.64 8.96 -22.22
N GLN A 344 -45.70 8.20 -22.78
CA GLN A 344 -45.69 7.83 -24.21
C GLN A 344 -44.49 6.95 -24.59
N ASN A 345 -44.77 6.07 -25.54
CA ASN A 345 -43.87 5.14 -26.23
C ASN A 345 -42.68 5.84 -26.88
N ASP A 346 -41.54 5.15 -26.96
CA ASP A 346 -40.83 5.11 -28.25
C ASP A 346 -39.98 3.85 -28.42
N THR A 347 -40.06 3.31 -29.62
CA THR A 347 -39.39 2.10 -30.11
C THR A 347 -38.02 2.43 -30.69
N GLY A 348 -36.98 1.65 -30.38
CA GLY A 348 -35.67 1.76 -31.03
C GLY A 348 -34.82 0.49 -30.87
N PRO A 349 -33.99 0.12 -31.86
CA PRO A 349 -33.70 -1.27 -32.19
C PRO A 349 -32.51 -1.88 -31.42
N SER A 350 -32.55 -3.21 -31.25
CA SER A 350 -31.45 -4.02 -30.76
C SER A 350 -30.36 -4.15 -31.84
N PRO A 351 -29.06 -3.96 -31.55
CA PRO A 351 -28.00 -4.17 -32.53
C PRO A 351 -27.60 -5.65 -32.62
N SER A 352 -27.65 -6.12 -33.86
CA SER A 352 -27.14 -7.38 -34.39
C SER A 352 -25.66 -7.62 -34.04
N GLN A 353 -25.33 -8.88 -33.73
CA GLN A 353 -23.95 -9.36 -33.62
C GLN A 353 -23.29 -9.46 -35.00
N GLU A 354 -22.13 -8.83 -35.16
CA GLU A 354 -21.19 -9.11 -36.26
C GLU A 354 -20.04 -10.03 -35.81
N PRO A 355 -19.43 -10.80 -36.73
CA PRO A 355 -18.55 -11.91 -36.43
C PRO A 355 -17.06 -11.52 -36.39
N GLY A 356 -16.32 -12.01 -35.38
CA GLY A 356 -14.85 -12.01 -35.40
C GLY A 356 -14.13 -11.50 -34.14
N SER A 357 -14.67 -11.68 -32.92
CA SER A 357 -13.93 -11.32 -31.70
C SER A 357 -12.78 -12.30 -31.43
N LEU A 358 -11.54 -11.82 -31.51
CA LEU A 358 -10.36 -12.54 -31.04
C LEU A 358 -10.51 -12.90 -29.55
N SER A 359 -9.89 -14.00 -29.14
CA SER A 359 -9.87 -14.35 -27.71
C SER A 359 -9.08 -13.28 -26.92
N ALA A 360 -9.45 -13.05 -25.66
CA ALA A 360 -8.78 -12.05 -24.82
C ALA A 360 -7.24 -12.22 -24.75
N PRO A 361 -6.67 -13.44 -24.71
CA PRO A 361 -5.22 -13.64 -24.79
C PRO A 361 -4.61 -13.21 -26.13
N GLU A 362 -5.27 -13.46 -27.26
CA GLU A 362 -4.75 -13.08 -28.58
C GLU A 362 -4.73 -11.56 -28.77
N GLU A 363 -5.74 -10.86 -28.26
CA GLU A 363 -5.81 -9.40 -28.34
C GLU A 363 -4.73 -8.73 -27.46
N PHE A 364 -4.40 -9.34 -26.30
CA PHE A 364 -3.31 -8.91 -25.44
C PHE A 364 -1.96 -8.93 -26.17
N TRP A 365 -1.59 -10.09 -26.72
CA TRP A 365 -0.30 -10.25 -27.39
C TRP A 365 -0.20 -9.43 -28.69
N LYS A 366 -1.32 -9.23 -29.39
CA LYS A 366 -1.38 -8.36 -30.56
C LYS A 366 -1.16 -6.89 -30.20
N THR A 367 -1.75 -6.43 -29.10
CA THR A 367 -1.56 -5.06 -28.61
C THR A 367 -0.15 -4.83 -28.08
N LEU A 368 0.42 -5.83 -27.39
CA LEU A 368 1.80 -5.80 -26.93
C LEU A 368 2.79 -5.68 -28.10
N ARG A 369 2.64 -6.49 -29.16
CA ARG A 369 3.49 -6.39 -30.37
C ARG A 369 3.41 -5.03 -31.04
N ARG A 370 2.22 -4.41 -31.10
CA ARG A 370 2.08 -3.04 -31.64
C ARG A 370 2.83 -2.01 -30.79
N ALA A 371 2.79 -2.14 -29.47
CA ALA A 371 3.55 -1.29 -28.57
C ALA A 371 5.06 -1.51 -28.73
N GLU A 372 5.48 -2.74 -29.00
CA GLU A 372 6.88 -3.11 -29.25
C GLU A 372 7.39 -2.47 -30.54
N ASP A 373 6.65 -2.58 -31.64
CA ASP A 373 6.98 -1.93 -32.92
C ASP A 373 7.08 -0.40 -32.77
N LEU A 374 6.24 0.20 -31.92
CA LEU A 374 6.28 1.64 -31.63
C LEU A 374 7.51 2.00 -30.80
N LEU A 375 7.84 1.21 -29.77
CA LEU A 375 9.03 1.41 -28.97
C LEU A 375 10.29 1.29 -29.84
N GLN A 376 10.39 0.22 -30.63
CA GLN A 376 11.56 -0.02 -31.46
C GLN A 376 11.79 1.12 -32.44
N ARG A 377 10.74 1.59 -33.13
CA ARG A 377 10.82 2.80 -33.97
C ARG A 377 11.25 4.03 -33.17
N GLY A 378 10.69 4.23 -31.98
CA GLY A 378 11.06 5.33 -31.10
C GLY A 378 12.54 5.31 -30.70
N LEU A 379 13.09 4.12 -30.43
CA LEU A 379 14.50 3.93 -30.06
C LEU A 379 15.44 4.01 -31.27
N GLU A 380 15.05 3.48 -32.43
CA GLU A 380 15.85 3.51 -33.67
C GLU A 380 15.96 4.92 -34.24
N HIS A 381 14.85 5.65 -34.28
CA HIS A 381 14.78 6.98 -34.88
C HIS A 381 14.89 8.13 -33.87
N ARG A 382 15.13 7.83 -32.58
CA ARG A 382 15.22 8.81 -31.49
C ARG A 382 13.99 9.70 -31.35
N LEU A 383 12.81 9.10 -31.41
CA LEU A 383 11.53 9.76 -31.20
C LEU A 383 11.08 9.50 -29.75
N PRO A 384 11.39 10.40 -28.79
CA PRO A 384 11.10 10.17 -27.37
C PRO A 384 9.60 10.09 -27.09
N GLU A 385 8.78 10.75 -27.91
CA GLU A 385 7.32 10.69 -27.83
C GLU A 385 6.79 9.30 -28.16
N ASP A 386 7.31 8.65 -29.20
CA ASP A 386 6.93 7.28 -29.57
C ASP A 386 7.36 6.27 -28.50
N ALA A 387 8.57 6.41 -27.95
CA ALA A 387 9.05 5.57 -26.85
C ALA A 387 8.21 5.75 -25.57
N ALA A 388 7.91 7.00 -25.20
CA ALA A 388 7.03 7.29 -24.06
C ALA A 388 5.62 6.76 -24.30
N ARG A 389 5.11 6.88 -25.52
CA ARG A 389 3.79 6.39 -25.88
C ARG A 389 3.70 4.88 -25.80
N ALA A 390 4.71 4.16 -26.29
CA ALA A 390 4.77 2.70 -26.17
C ALA A 390 4.79 2.23 -24.72
N LEU A 391 5.55 2.90 -23.83
CA LEU A 391 5.55 2.60 -22.40
C LEU A 391 4.16 2.83 -21.76
N LEU A 392 3.52 3.96 -22.06
CA LEU A 392 2.18 4.27 -21.53
C LEU A 392 1.08 3.34 -22.07
N ASP A 393 1.19 2.92 -23.33
CA ASP A 393 0.26 1.99 -23.94
C ASP A 393 0.43 0.58 -23.33
N LEU A 394 1.67 0.15 -23.01
CA LEU A 394 1.92 -1.10 -22.29
C LEU A 394 1.43 -1.04 -20.83
N ASP A 395 1.67 0.05 -20.10
CA ASP A 395 1.13 0.24 -18.75
C ASP A 395 -0.41 0.15 -18.74
N ARG A 396 -1.06 0.82 -19.69
CA ARG A 396 -2.52 0.76 -19.87
C ARG A 396 -2.99 -0.65 -20.19
N LEU A 397 -2.31 -1.37 -21.09
CA LEU A 397 -2.64 -2.74 -21.45
C LEU A 397 -2.54 -3.66 -20.23
N LEU A 398 -1.48 -3.53 -19.44
CA LEU A 398 -1.28 -4.31 -18.20
C LEU A 398 -2.37 -4.02 -17.17
N TRP A 399 -2.74 -2.76 -16.99
CA TRP A 399 -3.81 -2.37 -16.07
C TRP A 399 -5.18 -2.93 -16.52
N GLN A 400 -5.54 -2.73 -17.80
CA GLN A 400 -6.82 -3.22 -18.35
C GLN A 400 -6.91 -4.75 -18.32
N SER A 401 -5.83 -5.44 -18.66
CA SER A 401 -5.79 -6.91 -18.70
C SER A 401 -5.84 -7.52 -17.30
N SER A 402 -5.23 -6.86 -16.31
CA SER A 402 -5.33 -7.23 -14.90
C SER A 402 -6.74 -7.04 -14.34
N ALA A 403 -7.51 -6.07 -14.85
CA ALA A 403 -8.91 -5.87 -14.47
C ALA A 403 -9.89 -6.76 -15.27
N GLY A 404 -9.52 -7.14 -16.50
CA GLY A 404 -10.34 -7.90 -17.45
C GLY A 404 -10.21 -9.42 -17.36
N GLY A 405 -9.45 -9.95 -16.39
CA GLY A 405 -9.31 -11.40 -16.19
C GLY A 405 -8.42 -12.12 -17.20
N ALA A 406 -7.46 -11.42 -17.82
CA ALA A 406 -6.47 -12.05 -18.69
C ALA A 406 -5.64 -13.12 -17.94
N PRO A 407 -5.13 -14.15 -18.63
CA PRO A 407 -4.31 -15.18 -18.00
C PRO A 407 -3.12 -14.58 -17.26
N PHE A 408 -2.84 -15.14 -16.09
CA PHE A 408 -1.77 -14.68 -15.20
C PHE A 408 -0.39 -14.63 -15.90
N GLU A 409 -0.08 -15.66 -16.70
CA GLU A 409 1.19 -15.77 -17.43
C GLU A 409 1.39 -14.58 -18.38
N ASP A 410 0.35 -14.15 -19.08
CA ASP A 410 0.41 -13.05 -20.04
C ASP A 410 0.72 -11.72 -19.35
N ILE A 411 0.06 -11.45 -18.21
CA ILE A 411 0.30 -10.23 -17.41
C ILE A 411 1.71 -10.25 -16.81
N TYR A 412 2.18 -11.40 -16.33
CA TYR A 412 3.52 -11.56 -15.78
C TYR A 412 4.59 -11.28 -16.85
N GLN A 413 4.47 -11.89 -18.03
CA GLN A 413 5.39 -11.65 -19.13
C GLN A 413 5.34 -10.19 -19.59
N GLY A 414 4.16 -9.59 -19.70
CA GLY A 414 4.03 -8.17 -20.05
C GLY A 414 4.71 -7.23 -19.03
N ARG A 415 4.64 -7.52 -17.72
CA ARG A 415 5.35 -6.75 -16.68
C ARG A 415 6.87 -6.92 -16.73
N LYS A 416 7.36 -8.09 -17.16
CA LYS A 416 8.79 -8.32 -17.38
C LYS A 416 9.27 -7.48 -18.57
N ILE A 417 8.56 -7.55 -19.68
CA ILE A 417 8.83 -6.76 -20.91
C ILE A 417 8.81 -5.27 -20.61
N PHE A 418 7.82 -4.78 -19.84
CA PHE A 418 7.74 -3.38 -19.43
C PHE A 418 8.98 -2.89 -18.67
N ARG A 419 9.50 -3.71 -17.74
CA ARG A 419 10.72 -3.38 -16.99
C ARG A 419 11.96 -3.37 -17.90
N GLU A 420 12.06 -4.31 -18.82
CA GLU A 420 13.15 -4.35 -19.81
C GLU A 420 13.12 -3.10 -20.71
N TRP A 421 11.94 -2.69 -21.16
CA TRP A 421 11.76 -1.48 -21.97
C TRP A 421 12.14 -0.19 -21.22
N LEU A 422 11.78 -0.07 -19.95
CA LEU A 422 12.21 1.06 -19.12
C LEU A 422 13.74 1.17 -19.05
N VAL A 423 14.44 0.04 -18.90
CA VAL A 423 15.90 0.00 -18.90
C VAL A 423 16.46 0.40 -20.27
N GLN A 424 15.90 -0.13 -21.37
CA GLN A 424 16.34 0.21 -22.73
C GLN A 424 16.17 1.70 -23.05
N VAL A 425 15.02 2.29 -22.70
CA VAL A 425 14.78 3.73 -22.88
C VAL A 425 15.76 4.54 -22.04
N ALA A 426 15.96 4.19 -20.77
CA ALA A 426 16.89 4.91 -19.90
C ALA A 426 18.35 4.86 -20.39
N GLN A 427 18.79 3.70 -20.90
CA GLN A 427 20.12 3.54 -21.49
C GLN A 427 20.30 4.40 -22.74
N ARG A 428 19.24 4.56 -23.55
CA ARG A 428 19.28 5.28 -24.82
C ARG A 428 19.07 6.79 -24.70
N LEU A 429 18.47 7.24 -23.60
CA LEU A 429 18.38 8.67 -23.23
C LEU A 429 19.73 9.24 -22.76
N THR A 430 20.73 8.38 -22.52
CA THR A 430 22.10 8.82 -22.26
C THR A 430 22.80 9.05 -23.60
N LEU A 431 23.11 10.32 -23.93
CA LEU A 431 23.91 10.61 -25.12
C LEU A 431 25.22 9.83 -25.06
N SER A 432 25.51 9.10 -26.14
CA SER A 432 26.82 8.46 -26.29
C SER A 432 27.91 9.53 -26.33
N PHE A 433 29.14 9.14 -26.03
CA PHE A 433 30.26 10.08 -26.07
C PHE A 433 30.48 10.66 -27.48
N GLU A 434 30.26 9.84 -28.52
CA GLU A 434 30.32 10.26 -29.91
C GLU A 434 29.22 11.28 -30.26
N GLU A 435 28.00 11.09 -29.76
CA GLU A 435 26.91 12.05 -29.97
C GLU A 435 27.13 13.37 -29.24
N LYS A 436 27.67 13.31 -28.01
CA LYS A 436 28.08 14.52 -27.29
C LYS A 436 29.13 15.30 -28.09
N ARG A 437 30.06 14.61 -28.76
CA ARG A 437 31.05 15.24 -29.66
C ARG A 437 30.37 15.89 -30.86
N THR A 438 29.49 15.17 -31.56
CA THR A 438 28.77 15.71 -32.73
C THR A 438 27.95 16.96 -32.39
N VAL A 439 27.28 16.97 -31.23
CA VAL A 439 26.52 18.16 -30.78
C VAL A 439 27.44 19.34 -30.46
N LEU A 440 28.64 19.08 -29.92
CA LEU A 440 29.61 20.11 -29.55
C LEU A 440 30.51 20.55 -30.71
N ASP A 441 30.58 19.79 -31.80
CA ASP A 441 31.48 20.03 -32.93
C ASP A 441 31.37 21.46 -33.51
N PRO A 442 30.17 22.00 -33.81
CA PRO A 442 30.04 23.36 -34.33
C PRO A 442 30.59 24.42 -33.38
N LEU A 443 30.31 24.29 -32.08
CA LEU A 443 30.82 25.20 -31.05
C LEU A 443 32.35 25.10 -30.94
N VAL A 444 32.90 23.90 -31.01
CA VAL A 444 34.36 23.70 -30.97
C VAL A 444 35.01 24.28 -32.22
N ASP A 445 34.40 24.14 -33.40
CA ASP A 445 34.89 24.76 -34.64
C ASP A 445 34.90 26.30 -34.54
N ASP A 446 33.84 26.90 -34.01
CA ASP A 446 33.77 28.35 -33.78
C ASP A 446 34.86 28.82 -32.81
N LEU A 447 35.14 28.05 -31.75
CA LEU A 447 36.23 28.36 -30.81
C LEU A 447 37.61 28.20 -31.47
N VAL A 448 37.83 27.19 -32.31
CA VAL A 448 39.06 27.03 -33.08
C VAL A 448 39.26 28.21 -34.05
N HIS A 449 38.20 28.65 -34.71
CA HIS A 449 38.23 29.82 -35.59
C HIS A 449 38.51 31.12 -34.82
N LEU A 450 37.87 31.32 -33.66
CA LEU A 450 38.15 32.45 -32.77
C LEU A 450 39.62 32.47 -32.31
N ARG A 451 40.19 31.29 -32.01
CA ARG A 451 41.62 31.15 -31.70
C ARG A 451 42.48 31.65 -32.85
N GLN A 452 42.13 31.29 -34.08
CA GLN A 452 42.87 31.67 -35.27
C GLN A 452 42.82 33.19 -35.50
N GLN A 453 41.67 33.82 -35.29
CA GLN A 453 41.54 35.28 -35.33
C GLN A 453 42.42 35.97 -34.29
N PHE A 454 42.56 35.40 -33.07
CA PHE A 454 43.49 35.93 -32.07
C PHE A 454 44.95 35.80 -32.51
N ARG A 455 45.33 34.71 -33.17
CA ARG A 455 46.69 34.56 -33.73
C ARG A 455 46.99 35.60 -34.81
N GLU A 456 46.06 35.82 -35.73
CA GLU A 456 46.19 36.81 -36.81
C GLU A 456 46.35 38.24 -36.26
N LYS A 457 45.62 38.55 -35.18
CA LYS A 457 45.74 39.81 -34.44
C LYS A 457 46.94 39.88 -33.48
N ARG A 458 47.81 38.86 -33.46
CA ARG A 458 48.99 38.73 -32.58
C ARG A 458 48.66 38.74 -31.08
N LEU A 459 47.44 38.34 -30.70
CA LEU A 459 46.99 38.20 -29.31
C LEU A 459 47.32 36.80 -28.78
N TRP A 460 48.62 36.50 -28.65
CA TRP A 460 49.13 35.15 -28.32
C TRP A 460 48.59 34.61 -27.00
N GLN A 461 48.54 35.43 -25.96
CA GLN A 461 48.07 35.03 -24.63
C GLN A 461 46.60 34.58 -24.65
N ALA A 462 45.73 35.25 -25.42
CA ALA A 462 44.33 34.87 -25.56
C ALA A 462 44.17 33.58 -26.40
N ALA A 463 44.96 33.42 -27.46
CA ALA A 463 44.97 32.22 -28.29
C ALA A 463 45.46 30.97 -27.51
N ASP A 464 46.43 31.13 -26.63
CA ASP A 464 46.97 30.06 -25.78
C ASP A 464 46.03 29.70 -24.62
N ALA A 465 45.36 30.70 -24.04
CA ALA A 465 44.31 30.46 -23.04
C ALA A 465 43.17 29.62 -23.62
N LEU A 466 42.73 29.93 -24.85
CA LEU A 466 41.68 29.16 -25.52
C LEU A 466 42.13 27.74 -25.86
N ARG A 467 43.39 27.56 -26.30
CA ARG A 467 43.98 26.23 -26.54
C ARG A 467 43.98 25.38 -25.27
N SER A 468 44.36 25.98 -24.15
CA SER A 468 44.45 25.29 -22.86
C SER A 468 43.06 24.89 -22.34
N LEU A 469 42.06 25.77 -22.51
CA LEU A 469 40.67 25.46 -22.16
C LEU A 469 40.10 24.32 -22.99
N LEU A 470 40.36 24.31 -24.30
CA LEU A 470 39.93 23.23 -25.20
C LEU A 470 40.65 21.91 -24.87
N ALA A 471 41.95 21.96 -24.61
CA ALA A 471 42.73 20.78 -24.20
C ALA A 471 42.24 20.19 -22.87
N ALA A 472 41.93 21.03 -21.87
CA ALA A 472 41.37 20.60 -20.58
C ALA A 472 39.99 19.92 -20.71
N ARG A 473 39.30 20.08 -21.85
CA ARG A 473 38.03 19.44 -22.16
C ARG A 473 38.16 18.35 -23.23
N GLY A 474 39.37 17.86 -23.47
CA GLY A 474 39.64 16.73 -24.37
C GLY A 474 39.68 17.09 -25.86
N VAL A 475 39.89 18.36 -26.21
CA VAL A 475 40.08 18.80 -27.60
C VAL A 475 41.53 19.23 -27.82
N ALA A 476 42.28 18.44 -28.59
CA ALA A 476 43.63 18.80 -29.00
C ALA A 476 43.61 19.58 -30.32
N ILE A 477 44.44 20.63 -30.39
CA ILE A 477 44.62 21.45 -31.59
C ILE A 477 46.07 21.36 -32.03
N ASP A 478 46.25 20.93 -33.28
CA ASP A 478 47.51 20.84 -33.99
C ASP A 478 47.56 21.93 -35.08
N ASP A 479 48.52 22.83 -34.99
CA ASP A 479 48.69 23.88 -35.98
C ASP A 479 49.44 23.34 -37.19
N THR A 480 48.83 23.43 -38.38
CA THR A 480 49.46 23.01 -39.64
C THR A 480 49.62 24.18 -40.60
N PRO A 481 50.53 24.10 -41.59
CA PRO A 481 50.65 25.11 -42.63
C PRO A 481 49.36 25.34 -43.44
N SER A 482 48.45 24.36 -43.46
CA SER A 482 47.13 24.43 -44.08
C SER A 482 46.00 24.96 -43.17
N GLY A 483 46.32 25.34 -41.93
CA GLY A 483 45.35 25.78 -40.92
C GLY A 483 45.30 24.88 -39.68
N PRO A 484 44.55 25.26 -38.63
CA PRO A 484 44.43 24.47 -37.41
C PRO A 484 43.65 23.17 -37.68
N ARG A 485 44.18 22.04 -37.21
CA ARG A 485 43.46 20.75 -37.16
C ARG A 485 43.09 20.44 -35.73
N ARG A 486 41.85 20.01 -35.50
CA ARG A 486 41.39 19.55 -34.19
C ARG A 486 41.16 18.05 -34.18
N ARG A 487 41.37 17.44 -33.02
CA ARG A 487 40.97 16.06 -32.74
C ARG A 487 40.46 15.97 -31.31
N TRP A 488 39.43 15.16 -31.13
CA TRP A 488 39.02 14.76 -29.80
C TRP A 488 40.02 13.73 -29.25
N VAL A 489 40.35 13.87 -27.97
CA VAL A 489 41.22 12.94 -27.24
C VAL A 489 40.38 12.31 -26.15
N ASP A 490 40.42 10.97 -26.05
CA ASP A 490 39.77 10.26 -24.96
C ASP A 490 40.51 10.60 -23.67
N MET A 491 39.82 11.32 -22.79
CA MET A 491 40.28 11.54 -21.43
C MET A 491 39.85 10.30 -20.63
N GLU A 492 40.61 9.21 -20.72
CA GLU A 492 40.40 8.08 -19.80
C GLU A 492 40.59 8.56 -18.36
N GLY A 493 39.50 8.47 -17.59
CA GLY A 493 39.43 8.71 -16.16
C GLY A 493 38.31 7.85 -15.58
#